data_AF-A0A9P1F0U0-F1
#
_entry.id   AF-A0A9P1F0U0-F1
#
_cell.length_a   1.000
_cell.length_b   1.000
_cell.length_c   1.000
_cell.angle_alpha   90.00
_cell.angle_beta   90.00
_cell.angle_gamma   90.00
#
_symmetry.space_group_name_H-M   'P 1'
#
loop_
_entity.id
_entity.type
_entity.pdbx_description
1 polymer ?
#
loop_
_entity_poly.entity_id
_entity_poly.type
_entity_poly.pdbx_seq_one_letter_code
_entity_poly.pdbx_strand_id
1 'polypeptide(L)'
;MVKEYSRSAADTHKYNKPELLRPFPVLVRTVNYLLELYSPLRDRREAVTSSEFSSVFSFVSDRLRSVRQDMIMQNLNGKNAILLMEQMLPFYIETDGFCKMDKCSSYDQKLHDFQLEECFGRWLEEVSSSADVVPDSRISACFFFRQLHWKPTLLQDLHLFRSRLSAETFCLVQDLLTSFYSNNYRRFFVLFRSLDPLLQHSLSDSVSSMRQSAMRIISIAFKTPVAKVPSRLISEWLGFPANLEFFDAFLRMYGVVPDEKGNILIASIKPVQLPDLDFLSHKYQ
;
A
#
# COMPACT_ATOMS: atom_id res chain seq x y z
N MET A 1 -25.96 15.82 -7.33
CA MET A 1 -24.66 15.69 -8.02
C MET A 1 -23.54 15.99 -7.02
N VAL A 2 -22.48 15.17 -6.96
CA VAL A 2 -21.32 15.41 -6.06
C VAL A 2 -20.29 16.28 -6.78
N LYS A 3 -19.77 17.32 -6.11
CA LYS A 3 -18.79 18.27 -6.65
C LYS A 3 -17.53 17.57 -7.18
N GLU A 4 -17.19 17.81 -8.44
CA GLU A 4 -15.99 17.26 -9.10
C GLU A 4 -14.71 17.98 -8.66
N TYR A 5 -13.55 17.36 -8.88
CA TYR A 5 -12.28 18.03 -8.69
C TYR A 5 -12.05 19.06 -9.81
N SER A 6 -11.72 20.31 -9.43
CA SER A 6 -11.37 21.35 -10.40
C SER A 6 -9.87 21.57 -10.40
N ARG A 7 -9.23 21.44 -11.57
CA ARG A 7 -7.82 21.85 -11.71
C ARG A 7 -7.72 23.37 -11.54
N SER A 8 -6.69 23.83 -10.85
CA SER A 8 -6.36 25.25 -10.77
C SER A 8 -5.92 25.72 -12.16
N ALA A 9 -6.86 26.20 -12.98
CA ALA A 9 -6.55 27.04 -14.13
C ALA A 9 -6.32 28.49 -13.64
N ALA A 10 -5.72 29.33 -14.47
CA ALA A 10 -5.25 30.69 -14.15
C ALA A 10 -6.31 31.66 -13.54
N ASP A 11 -7.59 31.29 -13.49
CA ASP A 11 -8.68 32.06 -12.88
C ASP A 11 -9.05 31.56 -11.47
N THR A 12 -8.08 31.59 -10.56
CA THR A 12 -8.20 31.13 -9.16
C THR A 12 -9.32 31.84 -8.38
N HIS A 13 -9.76 33.03 -8.82
CA HIS A 13 -10.84 33.80 -8.20
C HIS A 13 -12.25 33.20 -8.42
N LYS A 14 -12.46 32.37 -9.45
CA LYS A 14 -13.79 31.79 -9.73
C LYS A 14 -14.17 30.66 -8.76
N TYR A 15 -13.18 29.94 -8.22
CA TYR A 15 -13.39 28.70 -7.45
C TYR A 15 -13.21 28.86 -5.94
N ASN A 16 -12.67 29.99 -5.47
CA ASN A 16 -12.46 30.30 -4.05
C ASN A 16 -13.64 31.04 -3.40
N LYS A 17 -14.84 30.93 -3.97
CA LYS A 17 -16.02 31.58 -3.40
C LYS A 17 -16.58 30.74 -2.24
N PRO A 18 -16.89 31.33 -1.07
CA PRO A 18 -17.40 30.59 0.09
C PRO A 18 -18.62 29.70 -0.24
N GLU A 19 -19.53 30.17 -1.09
CA GLU A 19 -20.72 29.44 -1.52
C GLU A 19 -20.42 28.17 -2.34
N LEU A 20 -19.20 28.01 -2.85
CA LEU A 20 -18.75 26.84 -3.61
C LEU A 20 -18.01 25.82 -2.74
N LEU A 21 -17.73 26.12 -1.46
CA LEU A 21 -17.03 25.24 -0.53
C LEU A 21 -18.03 24.45 0.30
N ARG A 22 -17.87 23.12 0.34
CA ARG A 22 -18.68 22.28 1.24
C ARG A 22 -18.19 22.51 2.67
N PRO A 23 -19.06 22.92 3.62
CA PRO A 23 -18.67 23.03 5.03
C PRO A 23 -18.40 21.64 5.61
N PHE A 24 -17.66 21.59 6.72
CA PHE A 24 -17.19 20.34 7.33
C PHE A 24 -18.27 19.23 7.49
N PRO A 25 -19.48 19.49 8.02
CA PRO A 25 -20.50 18.45 8.13
C PRO A 25 -20.92 17.86 6.77
N VAL A 26 -20.88 18.67 5.71
CA VAL A 26 -21.18 18.24 4.33
C VAL A 26 -20.01 17.45 3.75
N LEU A 27 -18.76 17.79 4.08
CA LEU A 27 -17.58 16.99 3.69
C LEU A 27 -17.68 15.57 4.27
N VAL A 28 -17.96 15.43 5.56
CA VAL A 28 -18.12 14.12 6.22
C VAL A 28 -19.23 13.30 5.55
N ARG A 29 -20.41 13.89 5.34
CA ARG A 29 -21.51 13.22 4.63
C ARG A 29 -21.13 12.82 3.20
N THR A 30 -20.34 13.65 2.52
CA THR A 30 -19.88 13.35 1.16
C THR A 30 -18.92 12.17 1.16
N VAL A 31 -17.95 12.13 2.06
CA VAL A 31 -17.01 11.00 2.17
C VAL A 31 -17.77 9.71 2.47
N ASN A 32 -18.66 9.71 3.45
CA ASN A 32 -19.46 8.52 3.78
C ASN A 32 -20.25 8.01 2.56
N TYR A 33 -20.95 8.89 1.84
CA TYR A 33 -21.67 8.52 0.63
C TYR A 33 -20.75 7.91 -0.45
N LEU A 34 -19.58 8.50 -0.67
CA LEU A 34 -18.62 8.00 -1.66
C LEU A 34 -18.06 6.63 -1.27
N LEU A 35 -17.82 6.39 0.02
CA LEU A 35 -17.34 5.10 0.52
C LEU A 35 -18.45 4.05 0.50
N GLU A 36 -19.71 4.42 0.71
CA GLU A 36 -20.89 3.54 0.53
C GLU A 36 -21.07 3.11 -0.94
N LEU A 37 -20.74 3.97 -1.91
CA LEU A 37 -20.71 3.57 -3.32
C LEU A 37 -19.59 2.57 -3.62
N TYR A 38 -18.47 2.69 -2.91
CA TYR A 38 -17.32 1.81 -3.09
C TYR A 38 -17.48 0.46 -2.38
N SER A 39 -18.17 0.41 -1.23
CA SER A 39 -18.22 -0.78 -0.37
C SER A 39 -18.68 -2.07 -1.06
N PRO A 40 -19.68 -2.08 -1.98
CA PRO A 40 -20.08 -3.31 -2.66
C PRO A 40 -18.97 -3.88 -3.54
N LEU A 41 -18.12 -3.01 -4.11
CA LEU A 41 -17.01 -3.39 -4.98
C LEU A 41 -15.86 -4.01 -4.19
N ARG A 42 -15.67 -3.53 -2.96
CA ARG A 42 -14.74 -4.12 -2.00
C ARG A 42 -15.23 -5.49 -1.53
N ASP A 43 -16.51 -5.57 -1.14
CA ASP A 43 -17.05 -6.75 -0.46
C ASP A 43 -17.39 -7.91 -1.43
N ARG A 44 -17.67 -7.61 -2.71
CA ARG A 44 -18.09 -8.60 -3.73
C ARG A 44 -17.26 -8.52 -5.01
N ARG A 45 -15.96 -8.27 -4.89
CA ARG A 45 -15.06 -8.02 -6.02
C ARG A 45 -15.15 -9.06 -7.15
N GLU A 46 -15.20 -10.35 -6.82
CA GLU A 46 -15.24 -11.43 -7.81
C GLU A 46 -16.50 -11.38 -8.70
N ALA A 47 -17.57 -10.75 -8.23
CA ALA A 47 -18.83 -10.58 -8.95
C ALA A 47 -18.90 -9.26 -9.74
N VAL A 48 -17.87 -8.41 -9.66
CA VAL A 48 -17.84 -7.08 -10.27
C VAL A 48 -17.05 -7.11 -11.57
N THR A 49 -17.64 -6.56 -12.62
CA THR A 49 -16.94 -6.43 -13.90
C THR A 49 -15.84 -5.36 -13.85
N SER A 50 -14.79 -5.50 -14.67
CA SER A 50 -13.71 -4.52 -14.73
C SER A 50 -14.19 -3.11 -15.12
N SER A 51 -15.28 -3.01 -15.91
CA SER A 51 -15.88 -1.73 -16.30
C SER A 51 -16.63 -1.08 -15.14
N GLU A 52 -17.43 -1.84 -14.39
CA GLU A 52 -18.15 -1.34 -13.20
C GLU A 52 -17.18 -0.81 -12.16
N PHE A 53 -16.14 -1.59 -11.84
CA PHE A 53 -15.10 -1.11 -10.94
C PHE A 53 -14.46 0.18 -11.44
N SER A 54 -14.09 0.23 -12.72
CA SER A 54 -13.41 1.40 -13.28
C SER A 54 -14.28 2.67 -13.24
N SER A 55 -15.57 2.52 -13.51
CA SER A 55 -16.54 3.62 -13.40
C SER A 55 -16.63 4.15 -11.98
N VAL A 56 -16.77 3.27 -10.99
CA VAL A 56 -16.94 3.72 -9.59
C VAL A 56 -15.62 4.19 -9.00
N PHE A 57 -14.50 3.52 -9.29
CA PHE A 57 -13.17 3.95 -8.86
C PHE A 57 -12.85 5.36 -9.37
N SER A 58 -13.00 5.60 -10.68
CA SER A 58 -12.71 6.92 -11.27
C SER A 58 -13.61 8.01 -10.68
N PHE A 59 -14.90 7.71 -10.49
CA PHE A 59 -15.84 8.63 -9.84
C PHE A 59 -15.41 8.93 -8.39
N VAL A 60 -15.27 7.91 -7.55
CA VAL A 60 -14.95 8.08 -6.12
C VAL A 60 -13.61 8.76 -5.94
N SER A 61 -12.57 8.35 -6.66
CA SER A 61 -11.24 8.94 -6.57
C SER A 61 -11.24 10.43 -6.91
N ASP A 62 -11.92 10.83 -7.99
CA ASP A 62 -12.08 12.24 -8.35
C ASP A 62 -12.83 13.04 -7.27
N ARG A 63 -13.95 12.51 -6.78
CA ARG A 63 -14.77 13.21 -5.78
C ARG A 63 -14.08 13.31 -4.42
N LEU A 64 -13.29 12.31 -4.01
CA LEU A 64 -12.44 12.38 -2.82
C LEU A 64 -11.32 13.41 -2.99
N ARG A 65 -10.73 13.52 -4.19
CA ARG A 65 -9.77 14.59 -4.49
C ARG A 65 -10.41 15.98 -4.40
N SER A 66 -11.66 16.13 -4.83
CA SER A 66 -12.45 17.36 -4.62
C SER A 66 -12.70 17.65 -3.14
N VAL A 67 -12.98 16.64 -2.32
CA VAL A 67 -13.12 16.80 -0.86
C VAL A 67 -11.81 17.34 -0.26
N ARG A 68 -10.67 16.74 -0.61
CA ARG A 68 -9.34 17.22 -0.17
C ARG A 68 -9.07 18.66 -0.61
N GLN A 69 -9.46 19.03 -1.82
CA GLN A 69 -9.36 20.41 -2.30
C GLN A 69 -10.16 21.39 -1.43
N ASP A 70 -11.40 21.05 -1.06
CA ASP A 70 -12.21 21.87 -0.16
C ASP A 70 -11.60 21.97 1.26
N MET A 71 -10.98 20.88 1.75
CA MET A 71 -10.27 20.88 3.04
C MET A 71 -9.11 21.87 3.03
N ILE A 72 -8.31 21.89 1.96
CA ILE A 72 -7.18 22.80 1.79
C ILE A 72 -7.67 24.25 1.72
N MET A 73 -8.68 24.53 0.88
CA MET A 73 -9.23 25.89 0.71
C MET A 73 -9.80 26.47 2.02
N GLN A 74 -10.36 25.61 2.89
CA GLN A 74 -10.89 25.99 4.20
C GLN A 74 -9.84 25.99 5.31
N ASN A 75 -8.59 25.63 5.01
CA ASN A 75 -7.51 25.43 5.98
C ASN A 75 -7.94 24.51 7.15
N LEU A 76 -8.66 23.42 6.82
CA LEU A 76 -9.16 22.48 7.81
C LEU A 76 -7.99 21.77 8.49
N ASN A 77 -7.98 21.77 9.82
CA ASN A 77 -6.89 21.26 10.65
C ASN A 77 -7.41 20.49 11.88
N GLY A 78 -6.46 19.95 12.65
CA GLY A 78 -6.69 19.24 13.89
C GLY A 78 -7.54 17.99 13.71
N LYS A 79 -8.39 17.74 14.71
CA LYS A 79 -9.28 16.57 14.77
C LYS A 79 -10.17 16.41 13.53
N ASN A 80 -10.63 17.52 12.95
CA ASN A 80 -11.52 17.48 11.78
C ASN A 80 -10.80 17.05 10.51
N ALA A 81 -9.55 17.52 10.32
CA ALA A 81 -8.71 17.07 9.21
C ALA A 81 -8.37 15.59 9.38
N ILE A 82 -7.88 15.19 10.55
CA ILE A 82 -7.52 13.79 10.85
C ILE A 82 -8.69 12.86 10.57
N LEU A 83 -9.90 13.19 11.05
CA LEU A 83 -11.10 12.38 10.82
C LEU A 83 -11.38 12.14 9.32
N LEU A 84 -11.37 13.18 8.50
CA LEU A 84 -11.62 13.03 7.07
C LEU A 84 -10.51 12.23 6.38
N MET A 85 -9.25 12.47 6.75
CA MET A 85 -8.12 11.72 6.17
C MET A 85 -8.21 10.23 6.50
N GLU A 86 -8.49 9.89 7.76
CA GLU A 86 -8.61 8.50 8.21
C GLU A 86 -9.81 7.77 7.59
N GLN A 87 -10.89 8.48 7.23
CA GLN A 87 -11.98 7.91 6.45
C GLN A 87 -11.58 7.63 4.99
N MET A 88 -10.79 8.52 4.38
CA MET A 88 -10.43 8.41 2.96
C MET A 88 -9.26 7.47 2.69
N LEU A 89 -8.30 7.37 3.61
CA LEU A 89 -7.08 6.56 3.46
C LEU A 89 -7.36 5.08 3.13
N PRO A 90 -8.33 4.40 3.78
CA PRO A 90 -8.67 3.02 3.43
C PRO A 90 -8.98 2.81 1.95
N PHE A 91 -9.77 3.71 1.34
CA PHE A 91 -10.07 3.63 -0.09
C PHE A 91 -8.80 3.66 -0.94
N TYR A 92 -7.89 4.59 -0.66
CA TYR A 92 -6.65 4.72 -1.44
C TYR A 92 -5.73 3.51 -1.24
N ILE A 93 -5.61 2.98 -0.03
CA ILE A 93 -4.77 1.81 0.27
C ILE A 93 -5.34 0.54 -0.38
N GLU A 94 -6.65 0.30 -0.21
CA GLU A 94 -7.33 -0.88 -0.76
C GLU A 94 -7.25 -0.89 -2.29
N THR A 95 -7.59 0.24 -2.93
CA THR A 95 -7.55 0.34 -4.41
C THR A 95 -6.13 0.24 -4.98
N ASP A 96 -5.10 0.70 -4.27
CA ASP A 96 -3.70 0.49 -4.64
C ASP A 96 -3.34 -1.00 -4.65
N GLY A 97 -3.62 -1.69 -3.55
CA GLY A 97 -3.35 -3.12 -3.42
C GLY A 97 -4.09 -3.94 -4.47
N PHE A 98 -5.38 -3.65 -4.72
CA PHE A 98 -6.16 -4.35 -5.73
C PHE A 98 -5.65 -4.11 -7.15
N CYS A 99 -5.39 -2.86 -7.54
CA CYS A 99 -5.01 -2.56 -8.92
C CYS A 99 -3.56 -2.88 -9.26
N LYS A 100 -2.73 -3.20 -8.25
CA LYS A 100 -1.43 -3.84 -8.43
C LYS A 100 -1.53 -5.35 -8.65
N MET A 101 -2.58 -5.99 -8.14
CA MET A 101 -2.81 -7.43 -8.32
C MET A 101 -3.57 -7.73 -9.62
N ASP A 102 -4.52 -6.88 -10.00
CA ASP A 102 -5.35 -7.03 -11.18
C ASP A 102 -5.26 -5.81 -12.11
N LYS A 103 -5.39 -6.03 -13.42
CA LYS A 103 -5.43 -4.94 -14.40
C LYS A 103 -6.68 -4.08 -14.21
N CYS A 104 -6.49 -2.85 -13.74
CA CYS A 104 -7.51 -1.81 -13.65
C CYS A 104 -7.30 -0.77 -14.77
N SER A 105 -8.21 -0.67 -15.74
CA SER A 105 -8.02 0.23 -16.90
C SER A 105 -8.03 1.73 -16.57
N SER A 106 -8.72 2.11 -15.48
CA SER A 106 -8.83 3.51 -15.02
C SER A 106 -7.78 3.89 -13.97
N TYR A 107 -6.91 2.96 -13.57
CA TYR A 107 -5.93 3.16 -12.53
C TYR A 107 -4.59 3.58 -13.15
N ASP A 108 -4.12 4.78 -12.79
CA ASP A 108 -2.77 5.25 -13.06
C ASP A 108 -1.96 5.16 -11.76
N GLN A 109 -1.00 4.24 -11.73
CA GLN A 109 -0.20 3.97 -10.53
C GLN A 109 0.56 5.21 -10.03
N LYS A 110 1.17 5.99 -10.92
CA LYS A 110 1.98 7.14 -10.51
C LYS A 110 1.10 8.23 -9.90
N LEU A 111 -0.04 8.49 -10.54
CA LEU A 111 -1.00 9.45 -10.02
C LEU A 111 -1.59 8.99 -8.69
N HIS A 112 -1.89 7.70 -8.56
CA HIS A 112 -2.44 7.13 -7.33
C HIS A 112 -1.43 7.17 -6.19
N ASP A 113 -0.20 6.76 -6.43
CA ASP A 113 0.91 6.83 -5.48
C ASP A 113 1.08 8.28 -4.99
N PHE A 114 1.13 9.25 -5.92
CA PHE A 114 1.20 10.67 -5.56
C PHE A 114 0.05 11.11 -4.64
N GLN A 115 -1.19 10.75 -4.97
CA GLN A 115 -2.35 11.12 -4.16
C GLN A 115 -2.34 10.47 -2.77
N LEU A 116 -1.92 9.21 -2.68
CA LEU A 116 -1.82 8.51 -1.40
C LEU A 116 -0.70 9.10 -0.53
N GLU A 117 0.45 9.45 -1.10
CA GLU A 117 1.52 10.12 -0.37
C GLU A 117 1.12 11.53 0.09
N GLU A 118 0.41 12.31 -0.74
CA GLU A 118 -0.20 13.58 -0.28
C GLU A 118 -1.14 13.36 0.90
N CYS A 119 -1.95 12.29 0.85
CA CYS A 119 -2.87 11.97 1.93
C CYS A 119 -2.14 11.63 3.22
N PHE A 120 -1.15 10.74 3.17
CA PHE A 120 -0.37 10.37 4.35
C PHE A 120 0.46 11.53 4.88
N GLY A 121 1.07 12.34 4.00
CA GLY A 121 1.82 13.53 4.41
C GLY A 121 0.93 14.51 5.18
N ARG A 122 -0.24 14.83 4.63
CA ARG A 122 -1.22 15.70 5.30
C ARG A 122 -1.73 15.11 6.61
N TRP A 123 -2.01 13.81 6.67
CA TRP A 123 -2.40 13.13 7.91
C TRP A 123 -1.30 13.21 8.97
N LEU A 124 -0.04 12.94 8.60
CA LEU A 124 1.09 12.97 9.51
C LEU A 124 1.34 14.37 10.09
N GLU A 125 1.25 15.42 9.27
CA GLU A 125 1.37 16.81 9.71
C GLU A 125 0.35 17.15 10.80
N GLU A 126 -0.91 16.76 10.58
CA GLU A 126 -2.00 17.06 11.50
C GLU A 126 -1.89 16.25 12.80
N VAL A 127 -1.52 14.96 12.72
CA VAL A 127 -1.27 14.13 13.90
C VAL A 127 -0.08 14.65 14.71
N SER A 128 0.98 15.10 14.03
CA SER A 128 2.17 15.65 14.69
C SER A 128 1.85 16.97 15.40
N SER A 129 1.03 17.81 14.78
CA SER A 129 0.65 19.14 15.31
C SER A 129 -0.43 19.07 16.40
N SER A 130 -1.23 17.99 16.42
CA SER A 130 -2.35 17.82 17.36
C SER A 130 -1.94 16.95 18.54
N ALA A 131 -1.60 17.53 19.70
CA ALA A 131 -1.21 16.75 20.88
C ALA A 131 -2.34 15.86 21.44
N ASP A 132 -3.58 16.32 21.35
CA ASP A 132 -4.72 15.71 22.05
C ASP A 132 -5.48 14.66 21.23
N VAL A 133 -5.06 14.42 19.98
CA VAL A 133 -5.71 13.46 19.08
C VAL A 133 -4.91 12.17 19.05
N VAL A 134 -5.58 11.06 19.39
CA VAL A 134 -5.06 9.71 19.19
C VAL A 134 -5.48 9.27 17.79
N PRO A 135 -4.52 9.02 16.88
CA PRO A 135 -4.83 8.58 15.53
C PRO A 135 -5.39 7.15 15.52
N ASP A 136 -6.08 6.80 14.44
CA ASP A 136 -6.49 5.42 14.19
C ASP A 136 -5.24 4.52 14.11
N SER A 137 -5.24 3.47 14.93
CA SER A 137 -4.11 2.55 15.06
C SER A 137 -3.86 1.75 13.78
N ARG A 138 -4.91 1.39 13.03
CA ARG A 138 -4.82 0.66 11.77
C ARG A 138 -4.24 1.56 10.67
N ILE A 139 -4.69 2.81 10.60
CA ILE A 139 -4.14 3.81 9.65
C ILE A 139 -2.67 4.09 9.96
N SER A 140 -2.34 4.20 11.24
CA SER A 140 -0.96 4.40 11.67
C SER A 140 -0.06 3.24 11.25
N ALA A 141 -0.50 1.99 11.40
CA ALA A 141 0.25 0.83 10.90
C ALA A 141 0.41 0.85 9.37
N CYS A 142 -0.66 1.17 8.62
CA CYS A 142 -0.59 1.32 7.16
C CYS A 142 0.44 2.37 6.73
N PHE A 143 0.52 3.50 7.44
CA PHE A 143 1.50 4.55 7.16
C PHE A 143 2.94 4.02 7.21
N PHE A 144 3.27 3.22 8.23
CA PHE A 144 4.61 2.60 8.31
C PHE A 144 4.80 1.55 7.20
N PHE A 145 3.84 0.64 7.04
CA PHE A 145 3.94 -0.45 6.06
C PHE A 145 4.12 0.02 4.62
N ARG A 146 3.48 1.12 4.25
CA ARG A 146 3.61 1.75 2.93
C ARG A 146 5.06 2.16 2.62
N GLN A 147 5.80 2.63 3.62
CA GLN A 147 7.16 3.14 3.46
C GLN A 147 8.25 2.05 3.58
N LEU A 148 7.88 0.85 4.03
CA LEU A 148 8.82 -0.19 4.45
C LEU A 148 9.83 -0.58 3.36
N HIS A 149 9.39 -0.67 2.11
CA HIS A 149 10.24 -1.14 1.02
C HIS A 149 11.34 -0.15 0.59
N TRP A 150 11.23 1.14 0.93
CA TRP A 150 12.16 2.17 0.44
C TRP A 150 12.79 3.03 1.55
N LYS A 151 12.20 3.09 2.74
CA LYS A 151 12.68 3.96 3.83
C LYS A 151 13.51 3.18 4.85
N PRO A 152 14.85 3.29 4.88
CA PRO A 152 15.68 2.54 5.83
C PRO A 152 15.58 3.04 7.27
N THR A 153 15.16 4.29 7.50
CA THR A 153 15.06 4.91 8.83
C THR A 153 13.75 4.59 9.56
N LEU A 154 12.88 3.75 8.98
CA LEU A 154 11.51 3.59 9.46
C LEU A 154 11.39 3.03 10.88
N LEU A 155 12.36 2.22 11.34
CA LEU A 155 12.42 1.78 12.73
C LEU A 155 12.65 2.95 13.71
N GLN A 156 13.52 3.89 13.34
CA GLN A 156 13.74 5.11 14.12
C GLN A 156 12.46 5.96 14.15
N ASP A 157 11.82 6.14 13.00
CA ASP A 157 10.57 6.89 12.88
C ASP A 157 9.46 6.26 13.75
N LEU A 158 9.38 4.93 13.78
CA LEU A 158 8.43 4.20 14.63
C LEU A 158 8.66 4.50 16.12
N HIS A 159 9.92 4.53 16.56
CA HIS A 159 10.26 4.88 17.94
C HIS A 159 9.94 6.34 18.27
N LEU A 160 10.18 7.27 17.35
CA LEU A 160 9.80 8.68 17.51
C LEU A 160 8.27 8.84 17.59
N PHE A 161 7.52 8.02 16.86
CA PHE A 161 6.06 8.02 16.85
C PHE A 161 5.44 7.19 17.98
N ARG A 162 6.24 6.59 18.88
CA ARG A 162 5.77 5.64 19.91
C ARG A 162 4.64 6.19 20.78
N SER A 163 4.68 7.47 21.15
CA SER A 163 3.67 8.10 22.02
C SER A 163 2.29 8.17 21.39
N ARG A 164 2.20 8.04 20.05
CA ARG A 164 0.95 8.10 19.27
C ARG A 164 0.36 6.73 18.97
N LEU A 165 1.02 5.65 19.41
CA LEU A 165 0.63 4.28 19.11
C LEU A 165 0.21 3.52 20.38
N SER A 166 -0.77 2.64 20.21
CA SER A 166 -1.03 1.57 21.19
C SER A 166 0.19 0.63 21.28
N ALA A 167 0.32 -0.06 22.41
CA ALA A 167 1.41 -1.04 22.57
C ALA A 167 1.30 -2.18 21.55
N GLU A 168 0.09 -2.65 21.28
CA GLU A 168 -0.20 -3.73 20.33
C GLU A 168 0.21 -3.35 18.91
N THR A 169 -0.21 -2.16 18.44
CA THR A 169 0.14 -1.66 17.10
C THR A 169 1.64 -1.42 16.98
N PHE A 170 2.27 -0.86 18.00
CA PHE A 170 3.72 -0.66 17.99
C PHE A 170 4.48 -1.98 17.85
N CYS A 171 4.12 -3.00 18.65
CA CYS A 171 4.74 -4.33 18.56
C CYS A 171 4.50 -4.98 17.20
N LEU A 172 3.27 -4.92 16.68
CA LEU A 172 2.93 -5.45 15.36
C LEU A 172 3.79 -4.82 14.25
N VAL A 173 3.86 -3.49 14.24
CA VAL A 173 4.65 -2.76 13.24
C VAL A 173 6.12 -3.11 13.39
N GLN A 174 6.67 -3.05 14.62
CA GLN A 174 8.06 -3.39 14.90
C GLN A 174 8.42 -4.80 14.43
N ASP A 175 7.60 -5.80 14.72
CA ASP A 175 7.83 -7.20 14.33
C ASP A 175 7.92 -7.36 12.81
N LEU A 176 7.03 -6.70 12.07
CA LEU A 176 7.06 -6.72 10.61
C LEU A 176 8.29 -5.99 10.07
N LEU A 177 8.59 -4.79 10.57
CA LEU A 177 9.77 -4.02 10.17
C LEU A 177 11.05 -4.82 10.40
N THR A 178 11.24 -5.39 11.59
CA THR A 178 12.42 -6.20 11.92
C THR A 178 12.50 -7.45 11.04
N SER A 179 11.38 -8.14 10.78
CA SER A 179 11.38 -9.30 9.88
C SER A 179 11.77 -8.93 8.45
N PHE A 180 11.37 -7.74 7.98
CA PHE A 180 11.70 -7.25 6.66
C PHE A 180 13.18 -6.88 6.53
N TYR A 181 13.70 -6.03 7.43
CA TYR A 181 15.10 -5.60 7.38
C TYR A 181 16.10 -6.74 7.61
N SER A 182 15.72 -7.77 8.38
CA SER A 182 16.55 -8.96 8.57
C SER A 182 16.47 -9.97 7.42
N ASN A 183 15.72 -9.68 6.35
CA ASN A 183 15.40 -10.62 5.27
C ASN A 183 14.83 -11.96 5.76
N ASN A 184 14.16 -11.96 6.91
CA ASN A 184 13.48 -13.14 7.43
C ASN A 184 12.12 -13.30 6.73
N TYR A 185 12.16 -13.65 5.43
CA TYR A 185 10.98 -13.79 4.57
C TYR A 185 9.97 -14.78 5.16
N ARG A 186 10.41 -15.85 5.82
CA ARG A 186 9.50 -16.81 6.47
C ARG A 186 8.71 -16.14 7.59
N ARG A 187 9.35 -15.41 8.51
CA ARG A 187 8.67 -14.67 9.58
C ARG A 187 7.78 -13.58 8.99
N PHE A 188 8.27 -12.83 8.02
CA PHE A 188 7.52 -11.76 7.34
C PHE A 188 6.20 -12.31 6.76
N PHE A 189 6.25 -13.39 5.99
CA PHE A 189 5.04 -13.96 5.36
C PHE A 189 4.11 -14.68 6.35
N VAL A 190 4.63 -15.21 7.47
CA VAL A 190 3.79 -15.71 8.56
C VAL A 190 3.01 -14.56 9.19
N LEU A 191 3.66 -13.42 9.49
CA LEU A 191 3.00 -12.24 10.03
C LEU A 191 2.02 -11.64 9.03
N PHE A 192 2.43 -11.45 7.77
CA PHE A 192 1.60 -10.92 6.68
C PHE A 192 0.26 -11.66 6.56
N ARG A 193 0.27 -13.00 6.59
CA ARG A 193 -0.95 -13.81 6.47
C ARG A 193 -1.93 -13.63 7.65
N SER A 194 -1.44 -13.20 8.81
CA SER A 194 -2.27 -12.94 10.00
C SER A 194 -2.89 -11.54 10.02
N LEU A 195 -2.43 -10.64 9.15
CA LEU A 195 -2.93 -9.27 9.08
C LEU A 195 -4.33 -9.21 8.46
N ASP A 196 -5.10 -8.19 8.85
CA ASP A 196 -6.32 -7.84 8.13
C ASP A 196 -6.04 -7.33 6.71
N PRO A 197 -7.04 -7.35 5.80
CA PRO A 197 -6.82 -7.02 4.39
C PRO A 197 -6.25 -5.63 4.13
N LEU A 198 -6.63 -4.60 4.89
CA LEU A 198 -6.13 -3.24 4.67
C LEU A 198 -4.63 -3.14 4.95
N LEU A 199 -4.18 -3.76 6.05
CA LEU A 199 -2.77 -3.84 6.38
C LEU A 199 -2.00 -4.65 5.32
N GLN A 200 -2.57 -5.73 4.80
CA GLN A 200 -1.97 -6.49 3.69
C GLN A 200 -1.81 -5.63 2.43
N HIS A 201 -2.83 -4.86 2.05
CA HIS A 201 -2.76 -3.95 0.90
C HIS A 201 -1.69 -2.88 1.07
N SER A 202 -1.51 -2.33 2.28
CA SER A 202 -0.44 -1.35 2.55
C SER A 202 0.98 -1.93 2.42
N LEU A 203 1.14 -3.25 2.36
CA LEU A 203 2.41 -3.95 2.19
C LEU A 203 2.67 -4.43 0.75
N SER A 204 1.83 -4.08 -0.24
CA SER A 204 1.92 -4.64 -1.60
C SER A 204 3.33 -4.57 -2.21
N ASP A 205 3.99 -3.42 -2.09
CA ASP A 205 5.33 -3.18 -2.65
C ASP A 205 6.40 -3.91 -1.83
N SER A 206 6.23 -3.95 -0.51
CA SER A 206 7.10 -4.68 0.42
C SER A 206 7.02 -6.19 0.19
N VAL A 207 5.84 -6.74 -0.10
CA VAL A 207 5.66 -8.15 -0.48
C VAL A 207 6.42 -8.47 -1.77
N SER A 208 6.30 -7.61 -2.79
CA SER A 208 7.02 -7.79 -4.05
C SER A 208 8.54 -7.75 -3.83
N SER A 209 9.03 -6.74 -3.11
CA SER A 209 10.45 -6.57 -2.76
C SER A 209 10.99 -7.78 -1.96
N MET A 210 10.25 -8.23 -0.94
CA MET A 210 10.64 -9.37 -0.12
C MET A 210 10.71 -10.68 -0.93
N ARG A 211 9.75 -10.94 -1.81
CA ARG A 211 9.77 -12.12 -2.70
C ARG A 211 10.99 -12.11 -3.62
N GLN A 212 11.32 -10.94 -4.17
CA GLN A 212 12.48 -10.80 -5.05
C GLN A 212 13.81 -11.00 -4.30
N SER A 213 13.95 -10.39 -3.11
CA SER A 213 15.11 -10.60 -2.24
C SER A 213 15.27 -12.07 -1.85
N ALA A 214 14.18 -12.71 -1.43
CA ALA A 214 14.20 -14.11 -1.03
C ALA A 214 14.56 -15.05 -2.19
N MET A 215 14.07 -14.81 -3.41
CA MET A 215 14.48 -15.59 -4.59
C MET A 215 15.97 -15.47 -4.88
N ARG A 216 16.55 -14.27 -4.71
CA ARG A 216 17.99 -14.05 -4.84
C ARG A 216 18.78 -14.78 -3.74
N ILE A 217 18.32 -14.74 -2.50
CA ILE A 217 18.95 -15.44 -1.39
C ILE A 217 18.93 -16.95 -1.64
N ILE A 218 17.78 -17.50 -2.04
CA ILE A 218 17.62 -18.94 -2.34
C ILE A 218 18.53 -19.35 -3.49
N SER A 219 18.61 -18.57 -4.57
CA SER A 219 19.43 -18.92 -5.73
C SER A 219 20.93 -18.92 -5.43
N ILE A 220 21.38 -18.09 -4.48
CA ILE A 220 22.78 -18.05 -4.03
C ILE A 220 23.05 -19.16 -3.00
N ALA A 221 22.20 -19.29 -1.98
CA ALA A 221 22.42 -20.21 -0.86
C ALA A 221 22.39 -21.69 -1.30
N PHE A 222 21.55 -22.03 -2.27
CA PHE A 222 21.42 -23.41 -2.79
C PHE A 222 22.09 -23.59 -4.16
N LYS A 223 23.03 -22.71 -4.55
CA LYS A 223 23.65 -22.71 -5.87
C LYS A 223 24.49 -23.98 -6.11
N THR A 224 23.86 -25.00 -6.68
CA THR A 224 24.54 -26.17 -7.22
C THR A 224 23.86 -26.62 -8.52
N PRO A 225 24.59 -27.27 -9.45
CA PRO A 225 24.01 -27.70 -10.73
C PRO A 225 22.89 -28.74 -10.62
N VAL A 226 22.74 -29.38 -9.46
CA VAL A 226 21.83 -30.50 -9.24
C VAL A 226 20.78 -30.25 -8.16
N ALA A 227 20.88 -29.15 -7.39
CA ALA A 227 19.92 -28.86 -6.32
C ALA A 227 18.52 -28.67 -6.88
N LYS A 228 17.61 -29.54 -6.44
CA LYS A 228 16.18 -29.47 -6.71
C LYS A 228 15.44 -29.22 -5.42
N VAL A 229 14.57 -28.21 -5.42
CA VAL A 229 13.73 -27.87 -4.26
C VAL A 229 12.26 -27.95 -4.68
N PRO A 230 11.37 -28.55 -3.87
CA PRO A 230 9.95 -28.59 -4.19
C PRO A 230 9.37 -27.19 -4.36
N SER A 231 8.67 -26.94 -5.48
CA SER A 231 8.08 -25.63 -5.80
C SER A 231 7.10 -25.19 -4.71
N ARG A 232 6.31 -26.12 -4.21
CA ARG A 232 5.36 -25.89 -3.11
C ARG A 232 6.02 -25.38 -1.84
N LEU A 233 7.22 -25.87 -1.51
CA LEU A 233 7.94 -25.42 -0.32
C LEU A 233 8.37 -23.95 -0.45
N ILE A 234 8.86 -23.56 -1.62
CA ILE A 234 9.24 -22.17 -1.91
C ILE A 234 8.00 -21.28 -1.93
N SER A 235 6.91 -21.72 -2.58
CA SER A 235 5.61 -21.03 -2.58
C SER A 235 5.14 -20.73 -1.15
N GLU A 236 5.22 -21.72 -0.26
CA GLU A 236 4.84 -21.59 1.14
C GLU A 236 5.73 -20.59 1.90
N TRP A 237 7.05 -20.63 1.68
CA TRP A 237 8.00 -19.69 2.29
C TRP A 237 7.80 -18.25 1.83
N LEU A 238 7.40 -18.06 0.58
CA LEU A 238 7.22 -16.75 -0.06
C LEU A 238 5.79 -16.20 0.04
N GLY A 239 4.97 -16.81 0.90
CA GLY A 239 3.65 -16.30 1.21
C GLY A 239 2.64 -16.40 0.06
N PHE A 240 2.86 -17.26 -0.93
CA PHE A 240 1.88 -17.51 -1.98
C PHE A 240 0.71 -18.36 -1.46
N PRO A 241 -0.46 -18.31 -2.13
CA PRO A 241 -1.58 -19.20 -1.82
C PRO A 241 -1.23 -20.66 -2.14
N ALA A 242 -2.06 -21.59 -1.63
CA ALA A 242 -1.88 -23.03 -1.89
C ALA A 242 -2.06 -23.39 -3.37
N ASN A 243 -2.90 -22.63 -4.10
CA ASN A 243 -2.96 -22.68 -5.55
C ASN A 243 -1.66 -22.09 -6.13
N LEU A 244 -0.94 -22.89 -6.92
CA LEU A 244 0.35 -22.53 -7.48
C LEU A 244 0.28 -21.60 -8.70
N GLU A 245 -0.90 -21.30 -9.26
CA GLU A 245 -1.01 -20.46 -10.47
C GLU A 245 -0.25 -19.12 -10.38
N PHE A 246 -0.40 -18.40 -9.26
CA PHE A 246 0.32 -17.14 -9.03
C PHE A 246 1.81 -17.35 -8.83
N PHE A 247 2.20 -18.45 -8.19
CA PHE A 247 3.59 -18.78 -7.96
C PHE A 247 4.29 -19.21 -9.25
N ASP A 248 3.61 -19.98 -10.10
CA ASP A 248 4.11 -20.40 -11.41
C ASP A 248 4.28 -19.21 -12.34
N ALA A 249 3.34 -18.25 -12.33
CA ALA A 249 3.50 -16.98 -13.04
C ALA A 249 4.74 -16.21 -12.55
N PHE A 250 4.96 -16.17 -11.23
CA PHE A 250 6.15 -15.56 -10.64
C PHE A 250 7.44 -16.30 -11.05
N LEU A 251 7.49 -17.63 -11.03
CA LEU A 251 8.67 -18.41 -11.45
C LEU A 251 9.04 -18.19 -12.92
N ARG A 252 8.05 -18.00 -13.80
CA ARG A 252 8.29 -17.68 -15.22
C ARG A 252 9.05 -16.38 -15.39
N MET A 253 8.89 -15.40 -14.49
CA MET A 253 9.70 -14.17 -14.50
C MET A 253 11.20 -14.44 -14.28
N TYR A 254 11.53 -15.52 -13.56
CA TYR A 254 12.90 -15.98 -13.32
C TYR A 254 13.38 -17.00 -14.37
N GLY A 255 12.56 -17.30 -15.39
CA GLY A 255 12.88 -18.29 -16.43
C GLY A 255 12.88 -19.73 -15.93
N VAL A 256 12.11 -20.02 -14.88
CA VAL A 256 12.07 -21.32 -14.21
C VAL A 256 10.69 -21.95 -14.34
N VAL A 257 10.65 -23.26 -14.57
CA VAL A 257 9.43 -24.07 -14.57
C VAL A 257 9.68 -25.32 -13.71
N PRO A 258 8.74 -25.72 -12.84
CA PRO A 258 8.84 -26.99 -12.10
C PRO A 258 8.91 -28.20 -13.05
N ASP A 259 9.65 -29.24 -12.65
CA ASP A 259 9.67 -30.53 -13.36
C ASP A 259 8.39 -31.35 -13.12
N GLU A 260 8.27 -32.53 -13.74
CA GLU A 260 7.10 -33.42 -13.60
C GLU A 260 6.81 -33.83 -12.15
N LYS A 261 7.82 -33.74 -11.26
CA LYS A 261 7.70 -34.05 -9.83
C LYS A 261 7.43 -32.78 -9.00
N GLY A 262 7.21 -31.63 -9.64
CA GLY A 262 6.98 -30.34 -8.99
C GLY A 262 8.23 -29.73 -8.36
N ASN A 263 9.43 -30.10 -8.80
CA ASN A 263 10.67 -29.54 -8.28
C ASN A 263 11.27 -28.46 -9.18
N ILE A 264 11.86 -27.46 -8.56
CA ILE A 264 12.59 -26.39 -9.22
C ILE A 264 14.08 -26.68 -9.18
N LEU A 265 14.74 -26.63 -10.34
CA LEU A 265 16.19 -26.62 -10.43
C LEU A 265 16.72 -25.23 -10.05
N ILE A 266 17.43 -25.13 -8.92
CA ILE A 266 17.91 -23.85 -8.40
C ILE A 266 18.88 -23.15 -9.37
N ALA A 267 19.73 -23.92 -10.05
CA ALA A 267 20.67 -23.39 -11.04
C ALA A 267 19.98 -22.71 -12.25
N SER A 268 18.69 -22.97 -12.47
CA SER A 268 17.92 -22.34 -13.55
C SER A 268 17.34 -20.97 -13.18
N ILE A 269 17.37 -20.59 -11.90
CA ILE A 269 16.87 -19.28 -11.45
C ILE A 269 17.78 -18.19 -12.02
N LYS A 270 17.25 -17.43 -13.00
CA LYS A 270 17.95 -16.28 -13.54
C LYS A 270 17.68 -15.08 -12.64
N PRO A 271 18.71 -14.39 -12.11
CA PRO A 271 18.50 -13.18 -11.35
C PRO A 271 17.85 -12.13 -12.27
N VAL A 272 16.66 -11.67 -11.89
CA VAL A 272 16.03 -10.51 -12.53
C VAL A 272 16.83 -9.28 -12.09
N GLN A 273 17.29 -8.46 -13.05
CA GLN A 273 17.91 -7.17 -12.73
C GLN A 273 16.85 -6.30 -12.04
N LEU A 274 17.12 -5.95 -10.80
CA LEU A 274 16.36 -4.90 -10.11
C LEU A 274 16.74 -3.57 -10.77
N PRO A 275 15.82 -2.63 -11.00
CA PRO A 275 16.24 -1.23 -10.96
C PRO A 275 16.86 -1.04 -9.57
N ASP A 276 18.14 -0.67 -9.54
CA ASP A 276 18.90 -0.53 -8.30
C ASP A 276 18.07 0.26 -7.27
N LEU A 277 17.76 -0.39 -6.15
CA LEU A 277 17.66 0.37 -4.91
C LEU A 277 19.08 0.84 -4.65
N ASP A 278 19.43 1.97 -5.26
CA ASP A 278 20.61 2.78 -4.96
C ASP A 278 20.55 3.14 -3.47
N PHE A 279 20.94 2.20 -2.62
CA PHE A 279 21.61 2.56 -1.40
C PHE A 279 22.91 3.17 -1.89
N LEU A 280 22.92 4.50 -2.04
CA LEU A 280 24.09 5.32 -2.26
C LEU A 280 25.19 4.91 -1.28
N SER A 281 25.99 3.91 -1.64
CA SER A 281 27.26 3.54 -1.02
C SER A 281 28.36 4.48 -1.51
N HIS A 282 28.02 5.76 -1.66
CA HIS A 282 28.91 6.84 -2.01
C HIS A 282 28.73 7.96 -0.98
N LYS A 283 29.29 7.75 0.22
CA LYS A 283 29.78 8.79 1.14
C LYS A 283 30.42 8.15 2.39
N TYR A 284 31.52 7.43 2.18
CA TYR A 284 32.60 7.32 3.16
C TYR A 284 33.92 7.30 2.38
N GLN A 285 34.29 8.47 1.88
CA GLN A 285 35.67 8.95 1.79
C GLN A 285 35.68 10.32 2.44
#